data_AF-A0A4U6TY76-F1
#
_entry.id   AF-A0A4U6TY76-F1
#
_cell.length_a   1.000
_cell.length_b   1.000
_cell.length_c   1.000
_cell.angle_alpha   90.00
_cell.angle_beta   90.00
_cell.angle_gamma   90.00
#
_symmetry.space_group_name_H-M   'P 1'
#
loop_
_entity.id
_entity.type
_entity.pdbx_description
1 polymer ?
#
loop_
_entity_poly.entity_id
_entity_poly.type
_entity_poly.pdbx_seq_one_letter_code
_entity_poly.pdbx_strand_id
1 'polypeptide(L)' 'MHCHLDVHITWGLAMAFLVEDGVGELQSLEAPPPDLPLC' A
#
# COMPACT_ATOMS: atom_id res chain seq x y z
N MET A 1 2.68 -4.57 -5.82
CA MET A 1 3.33 -5.21 -6.98
C MET A 1 2.32 -6.06 -7.71
N HIS A 2 2.16 -5.86 -9.01
CA HIS A 2 1.24 -6.66 -9.81
C HIS A 2 1.75 -6.77 -11.24
N CYS A 3 1.17 -7.70 -12.00
CA CYS A 3 1.37 -7.75 -13.44
C CYS A 3 0.71 -6.51 -14.08
N HIS A 4 1.41 -5.84 -15.00
CA HIS A 4 0.90 -4.62 -15.66
C HIS A 4 -0.10 -4.89 -16.79
N LEU A 5 -0.54 -6.14 -16.94
CA LEU A 5 -1.66 -6.49 -17.79
C LEU A 5 -2.94 -6.50 -16.95
N ASP A 6 -3.82 -5.53 -17.16
CA ASP A 6 -4.93 -5.23 -16.23
C ASP A 6 -5.87 -6.40 -15.98
N VAL A 7 -6.11 -7.24 -17.00
CA VAL A 7 -6.94 -8.44 -16.84
C VAL A 7 -6.35 -9.40 -15.80
N HIS A 8 -5.01 -9.48 -15.69
CA HIS A 8 -4.34 -10.32 -14.68
C HIS A 8 -4.44 -9.76 -13.27
N ILE A 9 -4.61 -8.44 -13.09
CA ILE A 9 -4.81 -7.83 -11.76
C ILE A 9 -6.08 -8.40 -11.14
N THR A 10 -7.19 -8.42 -11.90
CA THR A 10 -8.47 -8.94 -11.41
C THR A 10 -8.50 -10.46 -11.20
N TRP A 11 -7.64 -11.19 -11.90
CA TRP A 11 -7.45 -12.63 -11.71
C TRP A 11 -6.57 -12.98 -10.50
N GLY A 12 -6.02 -11.98 -9.80
CA GLY A 12 -5.27 -12.18 -8.57
C GLY A 12 -3.76 -12.15 -8.72
N LEU A 13 -3.20 -11.73 -9.87
CA LEU A 13 -1.77 -11.50 -10.03
C LEU A 13 -1.38 -10.13 -9.47
N ALA A 14 -1.77 -9.87 -8.22
CA ALA A 14 -1.48 -8.68 -7.47
C ALA A 14 -1.13 -9.03 -6.02
N MET A 15 -0.12 -8.35 -5.48
CA MET A 15 0.33 -8.49 -4.11
C MET A 15 0.75 -7.14 -3.53
N ALA A 16 0.75 -7.03 -2.21
CA ALA A 16 1.28 -5.88 -1.49
C ALA A 16 2.47 -6.31 -0.62
N PHE A 17 3.41 -5.39 -0.44
CA PHE A 17 4.41 -5.50 0.62
C PHE A 17 4.01 -4.52 1.71
N LEU A 18 3.83 -5.03 2.93
CA LEU A 18 3.71 -4.20 4.11
C LEU A 18 5.13 -3.96 4.63
N VAL A 19 5.55 -2.70 4.65
CA VAL A 19 6.83 -2.29 5.22
C VAL A 19 6.53 -1.64 6.55
N GLU A 20 7.09 -2.19 7.62
CA GLU A 20 6.95 -1.64 8.97
C GLU A 20 7.83 -0.40 9.16
N ASP A 21 7.43 0.45 10.11
CA ASP A 21 8.19 1.64 10.46
C ASP A 21 9.57 1.28 11.04
N GLY A 22 10.57 2.08 10.68
CA GLY A 22 11.90 2.00 11.27
C GLY A 22 12.01 2.73 12.60
N VAL A 23 13.24 2.86 13.11
CA VAL A 23 13.51 3.47 14.43
C VAL A 23 13.54 5.00 14.36
N GLY A 24 13.96 5.56 13.22
CA GLY A 24 14.11 7.01 13.05
C GLY A 24 12.80 7.70 12.68
N GLU A 25 12.65 8.99 13.05
CA GLU A 25 11.47 9.79 12.69
C GLU A 25 11.24 9.84 11.17
N LEU A 26 12.31 9.87 10.36
CA LEU A 26 12.24 9.85 8.89
C LEU A 26 12.03 8.44 8.29
N GLN A 27 11.81 7.42 9.13
CA GLN A 27 11.58 6.03 8.73
C GLN A 27 10.18 5.55 9.13
N SER A 28 9.30 6.46 9.57
CA SER A 28 7.90 6.18 9.91
C SER A 28 6.97 6.90 8.93
N LEU A 29 5.81 6.31 8.67
CA LEU A 29 4.76 6.92 7.85
C LEU A 29 4.01 8.02 8.61
N GLU A 30 3.54 9.02 7.86
CA GLU A 30 2.65 10.05 8.40
C GLU A 30 1.27 9.47 8.75
N ALA A 31 0.60 10.09 9.73
CA ALA A 31 -0.75 9.71 10.12
C ALA A 31 -1.75 9.89 8.97
N PRO A 32 -2.82 9.06 8.91
CA PRO A 32 -3.83 9.19 7.85
C PRO A 32 -4.53 10.55 7.90
N PRO A 33 -4.88 11.11 6.74
CA PRO A 33 -5.54 12.41 6.67
C PRO A 33 -6.99 12.31 7.18
N PRO A 34 -7.55 13.42 7.70
CA PRO A 34 -8.88 13.42 8.31
C PRO A 34 -10.03 13.19 7.32
N ASP A 35 -9.80 13.34 6.02
CA ASP A 35 -10.76 13.17 4.93
C ASP A 35 -10.67 11.81 4.22
N LEU A 36 -9.96 10.84 4.80
CA LEU A 36 -9.85 9.49 4.27
C LEU A 36 -11.26 8.85 4.10
N PRO A 37 -11.63 8.34 2.90
CA PRO A 37 -12.91 7.69 2.68
C PRO A 37 -13.13 6.47 3.59
N LEU A 38 -14.39 6.25 3.99
CA LEU A 38 -14.77 5.07 4.75
C LEU A 38 -14.73 3.82 3.86
N CYS A 39 -14.32 2.70 4.45
CA CYS A 39 -14.24 1.39 3.81
C CYS A 39 -15.61 0.78 3.50
#